data_AF-A0A328WIB7-F1
#
_entry.id   AF-A0A328WIB7-F1
#
_cell.length_a   1.000
_cell.length_b   1.000
_cell.length_c   1.000
_cell.angle_alpha   90.00
_cell.angle_beta   90.00
_cell.angle_gamma   90.00
#
_symmetry.space_group_name_H-M   'P 1'
#
loop_
_entity.id
_entity.type
_entity.pdbx_description
1 polymer ?
#
loop_
_entity_poly.entity_id
_entity_poly.type
_entity_poly.pdbx_seq_one_letter_code
_entity_poly.pdbx_strand_id
1 'polypeptide(L)'
;MSDSNQNQSERFIEVRPAMSIQGVGVRTTNEAEAGPQGKIPQLWDRYFQSGLQTQLSDKDQAIYALYTDYESDASGAYTFIIGNRIEEDVAVAASSEGLLQASVPAAKYMVFRTRRGPLLEIVPQVWHEIWSYFQQSADKRTYTGDYERYDMRQFDPANTVVDVYIAIE
;
A
#
# COMPACT_ATOMS: atom_id res chain seq x y z
N MET A 1 -18.79 -26.27 16.74
CA MET A 1 -17.57 -25.50 17.01
C MET A 1 -17.50 -24.49 15.90
N SER A 2 -17.91 -23.25 16.19
CA SER A 2 -18.25 -22.26 15.18
C SER A 2 -17.00 -21.61 14.61
N ASP A 3 -16.91 -21.54 13.28
CA ASP A 3 -15.83 -20.95 12.49
C ASP A 3 -15.69 -19.43 12.75
N SER A 4 -15.07 -19.05 13.87
CA SER A 4 -14.78 -17.65 14.18
C SER A 4 -13.65 -17.04 13.33
N ASN A 5 -13.03 -17.82 12.45
CA ASN A 5 -11.82 -17.42 11.71
C ASN A 5 -12.07 -16.93 10.27
N GLN A 6 -13.31 -16.95 9.77
CA GLN A 6 -13.58 -16.60 8.36
C GLN A 6 -13.46 -15.09 8.04
N ASN A 7 -13.36 -14.24 9.06
CA ASN A 7 -13.26 -12.79 8.87
C ASN A 7 -11.86 -12.22 9.05
N GLN A 8 -10.87 -12.98 9.52
CA GLN A 8 -9.53 -12.45 9.80
C GLN A 8 -8.61 -12.59 8.58
N SER A 9 -7.71 -11.62 8.38
CA SER A 9 -6.70 -11.69 7.33
C SER A 9 -5.71 -12.83 7.56
N GLU A 10 -5.29 -13.51 6.50
CA GLU A 10 -4.17 -14.44 6.55
C GLU A 10 -2.88 -13.64 6.77
N ARG A 11 -1.96 -14.17 7.59
CA ARG A 11 -0.69 -13.50 7.89
C ARG A 11 0.50 -14.42 7.71
N PHE A 12 1.51 -13.96 6.99
CA PHE A 12 2.75 -14.71 6.73
C PHE A 12 3.95 -13.76 6.54
N ILE A 13 5.16 -14.30 6.58
CA ILE A 13 6.40 -13.54 6.36
C ILE A 13 6.89 -13.76 4.94
N GLU A 14 7.29 -12.70 4.26
CA GLU A 14 7.91 -12.73 2.93
C GLU A 14 9.14 -11.82 2.87
N VAL A 15 10.17 -12.23 2.13
CA VAL A 15 11.32 -11.35 1.81
C VAL A 15 11.13 -10.83 0.40
N ARG A 16 11.17 -9.51 0.24
CA ARG A 16 10.99 -8.85 -1.07
C ARG A 16 12.27 -8.14 -1.48
N PRO A 17 12.63 -8.18 -2.78
CA PRO A 17 13.72 -7.36 -3.29
C PRO A 17 13.33 -5.88 -3.26
N ALA A 18 14.32 -5.01 -3.42
CA ALA A 18 14.06 -3.59 -3.63
C ALA A 18 13.22 -3.37 -4.89
N MET A 19 12.43 -2.31 -4.91
CA MET A 19 11.64 -1.91 -6.07
C MET A 19 11.50 -0.39 -6.15
N SER A 20 11.29 0.13 -7.36
CA SER A 20 10.94 1.53 -7.58
C SER A 20 9.45 1.63 -7.92
N ILE A 21 8.76 2.57 -7.28
CA ILE A 21 7.37 2.91 -7.57
C ILE A 21 7.30 4.31 -8.13
N GLN A 22 6.53 4.51 -9.21
CA GLN A 22 6.18 5.81 -9.74
C GLN A 22 4.67 6.00 -9.74
N GLY A 23 4.20 7.16 -9.28
CA GLY A 23 2.78 7.39 -9.07
C GLY A 23 2.43 8.83 -8.74
N VAL A 24 1.16 9.08 -8.43
CA VAL A 24 0.74 10.33 -7.79
C VAL A 24 0.96 10.21 -6.28
N GLY A 25 1.37 11.28 -5.61
CA GLY A 25 1.59 11.22 -4.18
C GLY A 25 1.28 12.48 -3.40
N VAL A 26 1.23 12.32 -2.08
CA VAL A 26 0.89 13.37 -1.12
C VAL A 26 1.59 13.16 0.22
N ARG A 27 1.94 14.25 0.90
CA ARG A 27 2.38 14.23 2.30
C ARG A 27 1.19 14.40 3.23
N THR A 28 1.03 13.52 4.20
CA THR A 28 -0.10 13.53 5.14
C THR A 28 0.22 12.90 6.50
N THR A 29 -0.76 12.87 7.41
CA THR A 29 -0.70 12.25 8.74
C THR A 29 -1.94 11.39 8.97
N ASN A 30 -1.88 10.42 9.88
CA ASN A 30 -3.06 9.61 10.21
C ASN A 30 -4.23 10.46 10.75
N GLU A 31 -3.94 11.52 11.51
CA GLU A 31 -4.95 12.47 12.00
C GLU A 31 -5.64 13.22 10.85
N ALA A 32 -4.90 13.70 9.86
CA ALA A 32 -5.46 14.41 8.72
C ALA A 32 -6.35 13.49 7.86
N GLU A 33 -5.92 12.23 7.65
CA GLU A 33 -6.67 11.25 6.86
C GLU A 33 -7.93 10.72 7.57
N ALA A 34 -7.96 10.73 8.91
CA ALA A 34 -9.17 10.43 9.67
C ALA A 34 -10.21 11.56 9.63
N GLY A 35 -9.79 12.77 9.24
CA GLY A 35 -10.67 13.93 9.13
C GLY A 35 -11.45 14.00 7.80
N PRO A 36 -12.42 14.93 7.69
CA PRO A 36 -13.22 15.11 6.47
C PRO A 36 -12.43 15.66 5.27
N GLN A 37 -11.18 16.06 5.48
CA GLN A 37 -10.26 16.61 4.47
C GLN A 37 -9.13 15.63 4.13
N GLY A 38 -9.33 14.32 4.41
CA GLY A 38 -8.38 13.28 4.03
C GLY A 38 -8.07 13.33 2.54
N LYS A 39 -6.78 13.20 2.21
CA LYS A 39 -6.26 13.40 0.86
C LYS A 39 -6.21 12.09 0.06
N ILE A 40 -6.16 10.94 0.74
CA ILE A 40 -6.01 9.62 0.10
C ILE A 40 -7.16 9.30 -0.87
N PRO A 41 -8.44 9.52 -0.56
CA PRO A 41 -9.52 9.25 -1.51
C PRO A 41 -9.40 10.04 -2.81
N GLN A 42 -9.10 11.34 -2.73
CA GLN A 42 -8.88 12.18 -3.91
C GLN A 42 -7.61 11.80 -4.69
N LEU A 43 -6.61 11.25 -4.00
CA LEU A 43 -5.39 10.76 -4.65
C LEU A 43 -5.69 9.53 -5.52
N TRP A 44 -6.59 8.64 -5.11
CA TRP A 44 -7.07 7.52 -5.94
C TRP A 44 -7.74 8.04 -7.21
N ASP A 45 -8.61 9.04 -7.12
CA ASP A 45 -9.24 9.67 -8.29
C ASP A 45 -8.18 10.24 -9.25
N ARG A 46 -7.20 10.97 -8.71
CA ARG A 46 -6.07 11.51 -9.51
C ARG A 46 -5.26 10.41 -10.18
N TYR A 47 -5.02 9.29 -9.49
CA TYR A 47 -4.32 8.15 -10.06
C TYR A 47 -5.08 7.59 -11.27
N PHE A 48 -6.38 7.29 -11.13
CA PHE A 48 -7.16 6.72 -12.24
C PHE A 48 -7.32 7.69 -13.42
N GLN A 49 -7.34 8.99 -13.17
CA GLN A 49 -7.37 10.03 -14.22
C GLN A 49 -6.01 10.23 -14.90
N SER A 50 -4.90 9.86 -14.27
CA SER A 50 -3.54 10.08 -14.80
C SER A 50 -3.19 9.23 -16.02
N GLY A 51 -3.90 8.11 -16.24
CA GLY A 51 -3.59 7.15 -17.30
C GLY A 51 -2.40 6.23 -16.96
N LEU A 52 -1.81 6.33 -15.77
CA LEU A 52 -0.68 5.48 -15.33
C LEU A 52 -1.00 3.99 -15.37
N GLN A 53 -2.27 3.59 -15.22
CA GLN A 53 -2.72 2.20 -15.37
C GLN A 53 -2.33 1.57 -16.72
N THR A 54 -2.16 2.38 -17.77
CA THR A 54 -1.73 1.91 -19.09
C THR A 54 -0.26 1.54 -19.16
N GLN A 55 0.52 1.92 -18.14
CA GLN A 55 1.96 1.68 -18.04
C GLN A 55 2.28 0.46 -17.16
N LEU A 56 1.27 -0.28 -16.69
CA LEU A 56 1.47 -1.52 -15.94
C LEU A 56 2.25 -2.53 -16.79
N SER A 57 3.37 -3.03 -16.25
CA SER A 57 4.18 -4.02 -16.93
C SER A 57 3.46 -5.37 -17.03
N ASP A 58 3.66 -6.13 -18.12
CA ASP A 58 3.08 -7.49 -18.25
C ASP A 58 3.51 -8.43 -17.10
N LYS A 59 4.69 -8.19 -16.53
CA LYS A 59 5.26 -8.97 -15.43
C LYS A 59 4.57 -8.69 -14.09
N ASP A 60 4.14 -7.46 -13.86
CA ASP A 60 3.49 -7.02 -12.63
C ASP A 60 2.33 -6.07 -12.92
N GLN A 61 1.15 -6.68 -13.05
CA GLN A 61 -0.13 -6.02 -13.26
C GLN A 61 -0.74 -5.66 -11.89
N ALA A 62 -0.07 -4.79 -11.13
CA ALA A 62 -0.51 -4.38 -9.81
C ALA A 62 -0.35 -2.89 -9.56
N ILE A 63 -1.33 -2.32 -8.86
CA ILE A 63 -1.23 -0.97 -8.28
C ILE A 63 -0.67 -1.12 -6.87
N TYR A 64 0.23 -0.23 -6.52
CA TYR A 64 0.83 -0.12 -5.19
C TYR A 64 0.36 1.16 -4.52
N ALA A 65 -0.13 1.04 -3.29
CA ALA A 65 -0.37 2.18 -2.40
C ALA A 65 0.73 2.19 -1.33
N LEU A 66 1.79 2.92 -1.62
CA LEU A 66 3.03 2.98 -0.84
C LEU A 66 2.95 4.05 0.24
N TYR A 67 3.28 3.67 1.46
CA TYR A 67 3.58 4.54 2.58
C TYR A 67 5.10 4.56 2.78
N THR A 68 5.71 5.74 2.67
CA THR A 68 7.17 5.89 2.76
C THR A 68 7.56 7.23 3.36
N ASP A 69 8.87 7.46 3.52
CA ASP A 69 9.43 8.73 3.99
C ASP A 69 8.84 9.13 5.36
N TYR A 70 8.63 8.16 6.24
CA TYR A 70 8.05 8.40 7.57
C TYR A 70 8.92 9.39 8.35
N GLU A 71 8.27 10.38 8.97
CA GLU A 71 8.95 11.35 9.83
C GLU A 71 9.54 10.69 11.09
N SER A 72 8.84 9.69 11.63
CA SER A 72 9.24 8.99 12.85
C SER A 72 8.72 7.56 12.87
N ASP A 73 7.44 7.39 13.15
CA ASP A 73 6.75 6.11 13.33
C ASP A 73 5.29 6.22 12.86
N ALA A 74 4.39 5.43 13.45
CA ALA A 74 2.98 5.44 13.11
C ALA A 74 2.25 6.76 13.46
N SER A 75 2.85 7.63 14.27
CA SER A 75 2.28 8.94 14.66
C SER A 75 2.78 10.10 13.80
N GLY A 76 3.92 9.92 13.11
CA GLY A 76 4.54 10.95 12.28
C GLY A 76 3.85 11.15 10.93
N ALA A 77 4.24 12.21 10.22
CA ALA A 77 3.85 12.36 8.83
C ALA A 77 4.48 11.28 7.95
N TYR A 78 3.81 10.95 6.84
CA TYR A 78 4.29 10.02 5.83
C TYR A 78 3.93 10.52 4.43
N THR A 79 4.68 10.04 3.45
CA THR A 79 4.43 10.26 2.03
C THR A 79 3.67 9.05 1.52
N PHE A 80 2.50 9.29 0.95
CA PHE A 80 1.65 8.27 0.37
C PHE A 80 1.65 8.38 -1.15
N ILE A 81 1.96 7.29 -1.85
CA ILE A 81 2.06 7.23 -3.31
C ILE A 81 1.17 6.12 -3.84
N ILE A 82 0.29 6.44 -4.78
CA ILE A 82 -0.45 5.43 -5.56
C ILE A 82 0.19 5.37 -6.93
N GLY A 83 0.73 4.20 -7.27
CA GLY A 83 1.55 4.05 -8.46
C GLY A 83 1.82 2.62 -8.86
N ASN A 84 2.71 2.49 -9.85
CA ASN A 84 3.10 1.21 -10.42
C ASN A 84 4.58 0.96 -10.15
N ARG A 85 4.93 -0.33 -10.07
CA ARG A 85 6.34 -0.71 -10.12
C ARG A 85 6.92 -0.35 -11.49
N ILE A 86 8.07 0.30 -11.47
CA ILE A 86 8.87 0.61 -12.66
C ILE A 86 10.20 -0.15 -12.61
N GLU A 87 10.75 -0.47 -13.78
CA GLU A 87 12.09 -1.06 -13.89
C GLU A 87 13.14 0.06 -13.69
N GLU A 88 14.26 -0.26 -13.03
CA GLU A 88 15.29 0.73 -12.64
C GLU A 88 15.89 1.51 -13.83
N ASP A 89 15.94 0.89 -15.01
CA ASP A 89 16.48 1.50 -16.24
C ASP A 89 15.50 2.42 -16.97
N VAL A 90 14.24 2.48 -16.54
CA VAL A 90 13.27 3.43 -17.10
C VAL A 90 13.47 4.75 -16.37
N ALA A 91 14.39 5.57 -16.90
CA ALA A 91 14.47 6.99 -16.59
C ALA A 91 13.19 7.67 -17.12
N VAL A 92 12.08 7.54 -16.39
CA VAL A 92 10.86 8.26 -16.72
C VAL A 92 11.15 9.71 -16.38
N ALA A 93 11.25 10.54 -17.42
CA ALA A 93 11.37 11.98 -17.25
C ALA A 93 10.32 12.44 -16.23
N ALA A 94 10.77 13.11 -15.17
CA ALA A 94 9.95 13.76 -14.15
C ALA A 94 9.21 14.98 -14.76
N SER A 95 8.56 14.80 -15.91
CA SER A 95 8.10 15.86 -16.79
C SER A 95 6.57 15.93 -16.92
N SER A 96 5.83 15.20 -16.10
CA SER A 96 4.42 15.49 -15.83
C SER A 96 4.32 16.02 -14.41
N GLU A 97 3.98 17.31 -14.28
CA GLU A 97 3.76 17.96 -12.99
C GLU A 97 2.86 17.09 -12.09
N GLY A 98 3.38 16.67 -10.93
CA GLY A 98 2.62 15.93 -9.92
C GLY A 98 2.85 14.42 -9.83
N LEU A 99 3.78 13.83 -10.59
CA LEU A 99 4.26 12.46 -10.36
C LEU A 99 5.44 12.42 -9.38
N LEU A 100 5.42 11.45 -8.47
CA LEU A 100 6.50 11.12 -7.54
C LEU A 100 7.08 9.74 -7.89
N GLN A 101 8.37 9.59 -7.62
CA GLN A 101 9.06 8.29 -7.66
C GLN A 101 9.67 8.02 -6.28
N ALA A 102 9.53 6.80 -5.78
CA ALA A 102 10.12 6.36 -4.53
C ALA A 102 10.77 5.00 -4.67
N SER A 103 11.94 4.85 -4.06
CA SER A 103 12.60 3.56 -3.89
C SER A 103 12.12 2.90 -2.60
N VAL A 104 11.69 1.65 -2.70
CA VAL A 104 11.37 0.78 -1.56
C VAL A 104 12.53 -0.20 -1.39
N PRO A 105 13.24 -0.19 -0.25
CA PRO A 105 14.39 -1.06 -0.04
C PRO A 105 13.97 -2.53 0.04
N ALA A 106 14.91 -3.43 -0.21
CA ALA A 106 14.73 -4.85 0.08
C ALA A 106 14.50 -5.02 1.59
N ALA A 107 13.45 -5.75 1.96
CA ALA A 107 13.09 -5.94 3.35
C ALA A 107 12.37 -7.26 3.58
N LYS A 108 12.30 -7.64 4.87
CA LYS A 108 11.41 -8.66 5.36
C LYS A 108 10.07 -7.98 5.68
N TYR A 109 8.99 -8.61 5.25
CA TYR A 109 7.63 -8.09 5.41
C TYR A 109 6.78 -9.06 6.21
N MET A 110 6.02 -8.52 7.17
CA MET A 110 4.81 -9.16 7.64
C MET A 110 3.69 -8.82 6.67
N VAL A 111 3.17 -9.82 5.97
CA VAL A 111 2.12 -9.66 4.97
C VAL A 111 0.78 -10.01 5.60
N PHE A 112 -0.20 -9.12 5.43
CA PHE A 112 -1.59 -9.32 5.80
C PHE A 112 -2.42 -9.41 4.53
N ARG A 113 -2.88 -10.61 4.19
CA ARG A 113 -3.76 -10.86 3.06
C ARG A 113 -5.20 -10.82 3.51
N THR A 114 -5.97 -9.88 2.99
CA THR A 114 -7.38 -9.74 3.37
C THR A 114 -8.18 -11.00 3.03
N ARG A 115 -9.31 -11.18 3.71
CA ARG A 115 -10.40 -11.99 3.14
C ARG A 115 -10.80 -11.44 1.76
N ARG A 116 -11.44 -12.29 0.95
CA ARG A 116 -12.11 -11.81 -0.26
C ARG A 116 -13.36 -11.00 0.11
N GLY A 117 -13.56 -9.85 -0.54
CA GLY A 117 -14.78 -9.06 -0.34
C GLY A 117 -14.73 -7.66 -0.95
N PRO A 118 -15.67 -6.79 -0.53
CA PRO A 118 -15.72 -5.41 -1.00
C PRO A 118 -14.52 -4.62 -0.50
N LEU A 119 -13.82 -3.94 -1.42
CA LEU A 119 -12.60 -3.18 -1.15
C LEU A 119 -12.78 -2.16 -0.01
N LEU A 120 -13.91 -1.45 -0.01
CA LEU A 120 -14.25 -0.44 1.01
C LEU A 120 -14.47 -1.03 2.40
N GLU A 121 -14.70 -2.33 2.52
CA GLU A 121 -14.82 -3.02 3.81
C GLU A 121 -13.48 -3.64 4.23
N ILE A 122 -12.83 -4.38 3.32
CA ILE A 122 -11.67 -5.20 3.66
C ILE A 122 -10.41 -4.37 3.95
N VAL A 123 -10.24 -3.21 3.30
CA VAL A 123 -9.05 -2.36 3.48
C VAL A 123 -9.05 -1.68 4.86
N PRO A 124 -10.13 -1.00 5.31
CA PRO A 124 -10.18 -0.47 6.68
C PRO A 124 -10.08 -1.58 7.74
N GLN A 125 -10.67 -2.74 7.45
CA GLN A 125 -10.64 -3.88 8.36
C GLN A 125 -9.20 -4.41 8.58
N VAL A 126 -8.43 -4.64 7.50
CA VAL A 126 -7.06 -5.14 7.65
C VAL A 126 -6.15 -4.12 8.31
N TRP A 127 -6.35 -2.82 8.08
CA TRP A 127 -5.63 -1.80 8.83
C TRP A 127 -5.93 -1.86 10.33
N HIS A 128 -7.19 -2.03 10.73
CA HIS A 128 -7.54 -2.23 12.14
C HIS A 128 -6.85 -3.47 12.74
N GLU A 129 -6.76 -4.55 11.99
CA GLU A 129 -6.04 -5.77 12.38
C GLU A 129 -4.52 -5.52 12.53
N ILE A 130 -3.91 -4.80 11.59
CA ILE A 130 -2.49 -4.39 11.62
C ILE A 130 -2.20 -3.54 12.86
N TRP A 131 -3.02 -2.50 13.11
CA TRP A 131 -2.87 -1.64 14.29
C TRP A 131 -2.98 -2.43 15.59
N SER A 132 -3.95 -3.34 15.68
CA SER A 132 -4.15 -4.19 16.86
C SER A 132 -2.98 -5.17 17.05
N TYR A 133 -2.43 -5.70 15.96
CA TYR A 133 -1.28 -6.60 15.99
C TYR A 133 -0.03 -5.93 16.56
N PHE A 134 0.37 -4.79 16.00
CA PHE A 134 1.63 -4.13 16.38
C PHE A 134 1.57 -3.45 17.77
N GLN A 135 0.39 -3.26 18.34
CA GLN A 135 0.26 -2.84 19.75
C GLN A 135 0.69 -3.93 20.75
N GLN A 136 0.65 -5.20 20.35
CA GLN A 136 0.87 -6.35 21.23
C GLN A 136 2.02 -7.26 20.79
N SER A 137 2.47 -7.11 19.54
CA SER A 137 3.53 -7.94 18.96
C SER A 137 4.93 -7.54 19.44
N ALA A 138 5.83 -8.51 19.48
CA ALA A 138 7.26 -8.27 19.63
C ALA A 138 7.93 -7.86 18.30
N ASP A 139 7.26 -8.09 17.16
CA ASP A 139 7.73 -7.65 15.85
C ASP A 139 7.73 -6.13 15.76
N LYS A 140 8.81 -5.57 15.22
CA LYS A 140 8.98 -4.12 15.09
C LYS A 140 8.91 -3.72 13.62
N ARG A 141 8.10 -2.70 13.36
CA ARG A 141 8.06 -2.05 12.04
C ARG A 141 9.33 -1.26 11.83
N THR A 142 9.87 -1.32 10.63
CA THR A 142 11.06 -0.53 10.26
C THR A 142 10.71 0.86 9.76
N TYR A 143 9.46 1.07 9.34
CA TYR A 143 8.99 2.32 8.71
C TYR A 143 9.83 2.72 7.47
N THR A 144 10.41 1.73 6.78
CA THR A 144 11.24 1.96 5.58
C THR A 144 10.43 1.95 4.28
N GLY A 145 9.19 1.48 4.33
CA GLY A 145 8.30 1.39 3.17
C GLY A 145 7.29 0.28 3.34
N ASP A 146 6.06 0.64 3.68
CA ASP A 146 4.91 -0.27 3.78
C ASP A 146 4.02 -0.06 2.56
N TYR A 147 3.34 -1.09 2.06
CA TYR A 147 2.49 -0.91 0.89
C TYR A 147 1.31 -1.87 0.83
N GLU A 148 0.21 -1.39 0.26
CA GLU A 148 -0.89 -2.23 -0.21
C GLU A 148 -0.60 -2.61 -1.66
N ARG A 149 -0.87 -3.86 -2.03
CA ARG A 149 -0.76 -4.37 -3.39
C ARG A 149 -2.11 -4.83 -3.89
N TYR A 150 -2.58 -4.20 -4.97
CA TYR A 150 -3.84 -4.50 -5.64
C TYR A 150 -3.55 -5.21 -6.97
N ASP A 151 -3.90 -6.48 -7.09
CA ASP A 151 -3.76 -7.23 -8.35
C ASP A 151 -4.85 -6.80 -9.35
N MET A 152 -4.42 -6.31 -10.51
CA MET A 152 -5.30 -5.74 -11.53
C MET A 152 -5.74 -6.72 -12.62
N ARG A 153 -5.22 -7.96 -12.63
CA ARG A 153 -5.52 -8.93 -13.71
C ARG A 153 -7.00 -9.31 -13.79
N GLN A 154 -7.68 -9.31 -12.65
CA GLN A 154 -9.11 -9.63 -12.52
C GLN A 154 -9.75 -8.76 -11.43
N PHE A 155 -9.48 -7.46 -11.46
CA PHE A 155 -9.95 -6.56 -10.42
C PHE A 155 -11.47 -6.40 -10.44
N ASP A 156 -12.12 -6.89 -9.39
CA ASP A 156 -13.51 -6.62 -9.05
C ASP A 156 -13.56 -6.00 -7.65
N PRO A 157 -13.86 -4.69 -7.51
CA PRO A 157 -13.87 -4.02 -6.22
C PRO A 157 -14.91 -4.58 -5.24
N ALA A 158 -15.90 -5.35 -5.70
CA ALA A 158 -16.86 -6.04 -4.83
C ALA A 158 -16.33 -7.40 -4.32
N ASN A 159 -15.33 -8.00 -4.98
CA ASN A 159 -14.85 -9.35 -4.71
C ASN A 159 -13.33 -9.49 -4.83
N THR A 160 -12.58 -8.55 -4.27
CA THR A 160 -11.11 -8.52 -4.38
C THR A 160 -10.41 -9.04 -3.12
N VAL A 161 -9.11 -9.26 -3.24
CA VAL A 161 -8.17 -9.56 -2.15
C VAL A 161 -7.04 -8.56 -2.25
N VAL A 162 -6.64 -7.98 -1.12
CA VAL A 162 -5.54 -7.02 -1.02
C VAL A 162 -4.47 -7.61 -0.11
N ASP A 163 -3.21 -7.49 -0.52
CA ASP A 163 -2.08 -7.83 0.33
C ASP A 163 -1.47 -6.55 0.89
N VAL A 164 -1.36 -6.44 2.21
CA VAL A 164 -0.69 -5.32 2.88
C VAL A 164 0.64 -5.79 3.44
N TYR A 165 1.71 -5.18 2.96
CA TYR A 165 3.09 -5.51 3.29
C TYR A 165 3.59 -4.48 4.31
N ILE A 166 3.87 -4.93 5.53
CA ILE A 166 4.44 -4.10 6.59
C ILE A 166 5.90 -4.52 6.81
N ALA A 167 6.84 -3.61 6.57
CA ALA A 167 8.28 -3.87 6.70
C ALA A 167 8.65 -4.05 8.17
N ILE A 168 9.38 -5.13 8.49
CA ILE A 168 9.76 -5.51 9.86
C ILE A 168 11.26 -5.83 9.98
N GLU A 169 11.81 -5.65 11.20
CA GLU A 169 13.18 -6.05 11.59
C GLU A 169 13.40 -7.56 11.44
#